data_AF-A0A379F0F9-F1
#
_entry.id   AF-A0A379F0F9-F1
#
_cell.length_a   1.000
_cell.length_b   1.000
_cell.length_c   1.000
_cell.angle_alpha   90.00
_cell.angle_beta   90.00
_cell.angle_gamma   90.00
#
_symmetry.space_group_name_H-M   'P 1'
#
loop_
_entity.id
_entity.type
_entity.pdbx_description
1 polymer ?
#
loop_
_entity_poly.entity_id
_entity_poly.type
_entity_poly.pdbx_seq_one_letter_code
_entity_poly.pdbx_strand_id
1 'polypeptide(L)'
;MSVFLFSTYELDSSGAHSTDLRIGKVLDNIVDNLNDLYWQETLVKQIGYDKRKGRKIKLYLRVFRKNRIAENEMKSYCRFMKKEGCLIIDPIFSLEDYSSLKDKELSAKMYNDIFQYLELSIKRYKTKFDDFSFHTFFDCLQLRVNDIRQGHFTQHENDQLEKLLEGIID
;
A
#
# COMPACT_ATOMS: atom_id res chain seq x y z
N MET A 1 8.65 -10.57 13.76
CA MET A 1 7.65 -9.60 13.27
C MET A 1 6.81 -10.26 12.19
N SER A 2 5.48 -10.09 12.20
CA SER A 2 4.59 -10.70 11.21
C SER A 2 3.94 -9.61 10.38
N VAL A 3 4.14 -9.66 9.06
CA VAL A 3 3.51 -8.73 8.11
C VAL A 3 2.13 -9.29 7.75
N PHE A 4 1.08 -8.52 7.97
CA PHE A 4 -0.30 -8.90 7.63
C PHE A 4 -0.64 -8.51 6.18
N LEU A 5 -0.36 -7.25 5.85
CA LEU A 5 -0.49 -6.67 4.52
C LEU A 5 0.90 -6.35 4.00
N PHE A 6 1.26 -6.91 2.85
CA PHE A 6 2.50 -6.59 2.13
C PHE A 6 2.14 -5.76 0.91
N SER A 7 2.87 -4.68 0.67
CA SER A 7 2.76 -3.86 -0.55
C SER A 7 4.11 -3.71 -1.25
N THR A 8 4.08 -3.61 -2.57
CA THR A 8 5.23 -3.26 -3.40
C THR A 8 4.73 -2.69 -4.73
N TYR A 9 5.63 -2.16 -5.57
CA TYR A 9 5.26 -1.64 -6.87
C TYR A 9 6.28 -1.95 -7.97
N GLU A 10 5.80 -1.92 -9.21
CA GLU A 10 6.61 -1.88 -10.44
C GLU A 10 6.20 -0.62 -11.22
N LEU A 11 7.19 0.18 -11.60
CA LEU A 11 7.00 1.43 -12.35
C LEU A 11 7.78 1.35 -13.66
N ASP A 12 7.07 1.49 -14.78
CA ASP A 12 7.71 1.71 -16.08
C ASP A 12 8.36 3.10 -16.13
N SER A 13 9.46 3.22 -16.88
CA SER A 13 9.97 4.54 -17.22
C SER A 13 9.03 5.27 -18.18
N SER A 14 8.70 6.51 -17.86
CA SER A 14 8.00 7.45 -18.75
C SER A 14 8.90 7.99 -19.87
N GLY A 15 10.22 7.71 -19.83
CA GLY A 15 11.22 8.35 -20.66
C GLY A 15 11.67 9.73 -20.15
N ALA A 16 11.06 10.24 -19.08
CA ALA A 16 11.44 11.48 -18.43
C ALA A 16 11.80 11.23 -16.95
N HIS A 17 13.08 11.36 -16.61
CA HIS A 17 13.59 11.06 -15.26
C HIS A 17 12.86 11.84 -14.15
N SER A 18 12.55 13.11 -14.38
CA SER A 18 11.81 13.93 -13.40
C SER A 18 10.40 13.42 -13.14
N THR A 19 9.70 12.92 -14.16
CA THR A 19 8.36 12.32 -14.02
C THR A 19 8.45 11.01 -13.25
N ASP A 20 9.40 10.15 -13.60
CA ASP A 20 9.62 8.85 -12.94
C ASP A 20 9.90 9.04 -11.45
N LEU A 21 10.74 10.02 -11.08
CA LEU A 21 11.02 10.35 -9.68
C LEU A 21 9.78 10.85 -8.93
N ARG A 22 8.94 11.67 -9.55
CA ARG A 22 7.74 12.23 -8.91
C ARG A 22 6.70 11.14 -8.64
N ILE A 23 6.49 10.25 -9.60
CA ILE A 23 5.57 9.11 -9.45
C ILE A 23 6.13 8.10 -8.44
N GLY A 24 7.43 7.79 -8.55
CA GLY A 24 8.14 6.90 -7.62
C GLY A 24 7.98 7.37 -6.18
N LYS A 25 8.22 8.65 -5.88
CA LYS A 25 8.04 9.22 -4.54
C LYS A 25 6.63 9.01 -3.96
N VAL A 26 5.59 9.13 -4.79
CA VAL A 26 4.21 8.90 -4.34
C VAL A 26 3.98 7.41 -4.04
N LEU A 27 4.50 6.52 -4.90
CA LEU A 27 4.41 5.07 -4.71
C LEU A 27 5.20 4.60 -3.48
N ASP A 28 6.42 5.10 -3.30
CA ASP A 28 7.26 4.86 -2.12
C ASP A 28 6.49 5.25 -0.86
N ASN A 29 5.93 6.47 -0.81
CA ASN A 29 5.15 6.92 0.33
C ASN A 29 3.98 5.98 0.67
N ILE A 30 3.25 5.50 -0.33
CA ILE A 30 2.15 4.55 -0.12
C ILE A 30 2.67 3.22 0.41
N VAL A 31 3.70 2.67 -0.24
CA VAL A 31 4.24 1.35 0.07
C VAL A 31 4.90 1.33 1.44
N ASP A 32 5.72 2.32 1.77
CA ASP A 32 6.40 2.44 3.05
C ASP A 32 5.39 2.56 4.20
N ASN A 33 4.37 3.41 4.04
CA ASN A 33 3.35 3.55 5.08
C ASN A 33 2.50 2.30 5.26
N LEU A 34 2.18 1.57 4.18
CA LEU A 34 1.46 0.31 4.28
C LEU A 34 2.33 -0.83 4.83
N ASN A 35 3.65 -0.78 4.60
CA ASN A 35 4.59 -1.76 5.10
C ASN A 35 5.15 -1.43 6.49
N ASP A 36 4.84 -0.25 7.05
CA ASP A 36 5.31 0.18 8.37
C ASP A 36 5.10 -0.90 9.42
N LEU A 37 6.21 -1.37 9.99
CA LEU A 37 6.22 -2.54 10.87
C LEU A 37 5.47 -2.26 12.17
N TYR A 38 5.55 -1.03 12.68
CA TYR A 38 4.87 -0.66 13.92
C TYR A 38 3.34 -0.65 13.74
N TRP A 39 2.85 -0.04 12.67
CA TRP A 39 1.45 -0.07 12.29
C TRP A 39 0.96 -1.50 12.06
N GLN A 40 1.73 -2.33 11.34
CA GLN A 40 1.40 -3.74 11.12
C GLN A 40 1.28 -4.52 12.43
N GLU A 41 2.19 -4.29 13.38
CA GLU A 41 2.14 -4.94 14.69
C GLU A 41 0.97 -4.48 15.56
N THR A 42 0.57 -3.22 15.44
CA THR A 42 -0.60 -2.67 16.11
C THR A 42 -1.88 -3.23 15.49
N LEU A 43 -1.95 -3.27 14.16
CA LEU A 43 -3.07 -3.80 13.39
C LEU A 43 -3.38 -5.24 13.77
N VAL A 44 -2.39 -6.14 13.72
CA VAL A 44 -2.61 -7.56 14.03
C VAL A 44 -3.10 -7.81 15.46
N LYS A 45 -2.69 -6.96 16.43
CA LYS A 45 -3.21 -7.01 17.80
C LYS A 45 -4.68 -6.58 17.86
N GLN A 46 -5.03 -5.48 17.19
CA GLN A 46 -6.38 -4.92 17.19
C GLN A 46 -7.41 -5.84 16.52
N ILE A 47 -7.03 -6.49 15.42
CA ILE A 47 -7.94 -7.35 14.66
C ILE A 47 -8.04 -8.78 15.22
N GLY A 48 -7.23 -9.10 16.24
CA GLY A 48 -7.19 -10.43 16.87
C GLY A 48 -6.53 -11.52 16.00
N TYR A 49 -5.59 -11.16 15.13
CA TYR A 49 -4.99 -12.09 14.19
C TYR A 49 -3.84 -12.91 14.79
N ASP A 50 -3.87 -14.24 14.63
CA ASP A 50 -2.75 -15.11 14.99
C ASP A 50 -1.61 -14.98 13.99
N LYS A 51 -0.52 -14.33 14.42
CA LYS A 51 0.71 -14.09 13.65
C LYS A 51 1.31 -15.37 13.02
N ARG A 52 1.02 -16.57 13.56
CA ARG A 52 1.50 -17.85 13.02
C ARG A 52 0.84 -18.24 11.70
N LYS A 53 -0.28 -17.61 11.33
CA LYS A 53 -1.02 -17.91 10.10
C LYS A 53 -0.46 -17.23 8.83
N GLY A 54 0.60 -16.42 8.94
CA GLY A 54 1.32 -15.83 7.80
C GLY A 54 0.70 -14.54 7.23
N ARG A 55 1.04 -14.19 5.99
CA ARG A 55 0.54 -12.97 5.29
C ARG A 55 -0.86 -13.19 4.74
N LYS A 56 -1.76 -12.22 4.91
CA LYS A 56 -3.15 -12.31 4.43
C LYS A 56 -3.42 -11.48 3.20
N ILE A 57 -2.71 -10.38 2.99
CA ILE A 57 -2.94 -9.50 1.84
C ILE A 57 -1.61 -9.16 1.19
N LYS A 58 -1.54 -9.30 -0.14
CA LYS A 58 -0.40 -8.90 -0.96
C LYS A 58 -0.89 -7.91 -2.02
N LEU A 59 -0.34 -6.70 -2.01
CA LEU A 59 -0.66 -5.61 -2.94
C LEU A 59 0.54 -5.38 -3.86
N TYR A 60 0.35 -5.58 -5.16
CA TYR A 60 1.37 -5.36 -6.19
C TYR A 60 0.90 -4.24 -7.12
N LEU A 61 1.37 -3.02 -6.89
CA LEU A 61 0.97 -1.88 -7.70
C LEU A 61 1.77 -1.87 -9.01
N ARG A 62 1.10 -1.85 -10.16
CA ARG A 62 1.77 -1.76 -11.46
C ARG A 62 1.39 -0.46 -12.14
N VAL A 63 2.38 0.37 -12.42
CA VAL A 63 2.19 1.63 -13.15
C VAL A 63 2.96 1.53 -14.46
N PHE A 64 2.26 1.21 -15.54
CA PHE A 64 2.86 0.87 -16.84
C PHE A 64 2.39 1.79 -17.95
N ARG A 65 3.19 1.91 -18.99
CA ARG A 65 2.80 2.65 -20.20
C ARG A 65 1.62 1.96 -20.90
N LYS A 66 0.71 2.75 -21.47
CA LYS A 66 -0.48 2.25 -22.19
C LYS A 66 -0.12 1.26 -23.28
N ASN A 67 0.99 1.46 -23.99
CA ASN A 67 1.43 0.53 -25.03
C ASN A 67 1.80 -0.85 -24.46
N ARG A 68 2.60 -0.91 -23.36
CA ARG A 68 2.94 -2.18 -22.70
C ARG A 68 1.68 -2.90 -22.22
N ILE A 69 0.73 -2.17 -21.63
CA ILE A 69 -0.55 -2.73 -21.16
C ILE A 69 -1.31 -3.34 -22.34
N ALA A 70 -1.44 -2.61 -23.45
CA ALA A 70 -2.19 -3.04 -24.62
C ALA A 70 -1.52 -4.23 -25.33
N GLU A 71 -0.21 -4.15 -25.59
CA GLU A 71 0.57 -5.17 -26.29
C GLU A 71 0.57 -6.53 -25.57
N ASN A 72 0.49 -6.52 -24.23
CA ASN A 72 0.51 -7.72 -23.40
C ASN A 72 -0.88 -8.07 -22.83
N GLU A 73 -1.94 -7.40 -23.30
CA GLU A 73 -3.33 -7.58 -22.83
C GLU A 73 -3.48 -7.56 -21.30
N MET A 74 -2.67 -6.73 -20.62
CA MET A 74 -2.55 -6.80 -19.18
C MET A 74 -3.83 -6.31 -18.51
N LYS A 75 -4.25 -7.01 -17.45
CA LYS A 75 -5.46 -6.69 -16.68
C LYS A 75 -5.18 -6.72 -15.20
N SER A 76 -5.68 -5.71 -14.50
CA SER A 76 -5.75 -5.70 -13.03
C SER A 76 -6.45 -6.97 -12.55
N TYR A 77 -5.89 -7.64 -11.54
CA TYR A 77 -6.50 -8.84 -10.98
C TYR A 77 -6.51 -8.83 -9.47
N CYS A 78 -7.49 -9.53 -8.91
CA CYS A 78 -7.66 -9.68 -7.47
C CYS A 78 -8.21 -11.07 -7.18
N ARG A 79 -7.46 -11.88 -6.42
CA ARG A 79 -7.76 -13.30 -6.20
C ARG A 79 -7.34 -13.78 -4.82
N PHE A 80 -8.25 -14.49 -4.16
CA PHE A 80 -7.93 -15.24 -2.94
C PHE A 80 -7.30 -16.60 -3.28
N MET A 81 -6.07 -16.80 -2.82
CA MET A 81 -5.27 -18.01 -2.99
C MET A 81 -5.44 -18.92 -1.77
N LYS A 82 -6.43 -19.83 -1.83
CA LYS A 82 -6.79 -20.72 -0.71
C LYS A 82 -5.60 -21.49 -0.12
N LYS A 83 -4.71 -22.03 -0.97
CA LYS A 83 -3.53 -22.80 -0.54
C LYS A 83 -2.56 -21.96 0.29
N GLU A 84 -2.42 -20.68 -0.04
CA GLU A 84 -1.55 -19.74 0.67
C GLU A 84 -2.27 -18.97 1.78
N GLY A 85 -3.61 -19.10 1.86
CA GLY A 85 -4.44 -18.32 2.77
C GLY A 85 -4.35 -16.81 2.55
N CYS A 86 -3.99 -16.35 1.34
CA CYS A 86 -3.71 -14.94 1.05
C CYS A 86 -4.59 -14.37 -0.07
N LEU A 87 -4.93 -13.09 0.04
CA LEU A 87 -5.54 -12.30 -1.01
C LEU A 87 -4.44 -11.57 -1.79
N ILE A 88 -4.36 -11.83 -3.10
CA ILE A 88 -3.51 -11.07 -4.01
C ILE A 88 -4.34 -9.99 -4.67
N ILE A 89 -3.85 -8.76 -4.63
CA ILE A 89 -4.43 -7.57 -5.24
C ILE A 89 -3.33 -6.97 -6.13
N ASP A 90 -3.52 -6.99 -7.44
CA ASP A 90 -2.48 -6.60 -8.41
C ASP A 90 -3.11 -5.64 -9.44
N PRO A 91 -3.32 -4.37 -9.05
CA PRO A 91 -3.88 -3.37 -9.93
C PRO A 91 -2.84 -2.86 -10.92
N ILE A 92 -3.30 -2.69 -12.17
CA ILE A 92 -2.55 -2.07 -13.25
C ILE A 92 -3.15 -0.69 -13.51
N PHE A 93 -2.31 0.33 -13.42
CA PHE A 93 -2.62 1.70 -13.75
C PHE A 93 -1.78 2.15 -14.94
N SER A 94 -2.37 3.03 -15.75
CA SER A 94 -1.69 3.64 -16.87
C SER A 94 -0.82 4.80 -16.40
N LEU A 95 0.46 4.79 -16.79
CA LEU A 95 1.44 5.82 -16.45
C LEU A 95 1.03 7.20 -17.02
N GLU A 96 0.41 7.19 -18.19
CA GLU A 96 -0.07 8.39 -18.88
C GLU A 96 -1.23 9.07 -18.15
N ASP A 97 -1.93 8.37 -17.24
CA ASP A 97 -2.98 8.97 -16.42
C ASP A 97 -2.40 9.87 -15.30
N TYR A 98 -1.08 9.83 -15.11
CA TYR A 98 -0.36 10.53 -14.03
C TYR A 98 0.74 11.46 -14.53
N SER A 99 1.38 11.15 -15.66
CA SER A 99 2.63 11.76 -16.10
C SER A 99 2.58 13.28 -16.30
N SER A 100 1.41 13.83 -16.68
CA SER A 100 1.23 15.27 -16.91
C SER A 100 0.74 16.05 -15.69
N LEU A 101 0.47 15.38 -14.57
CA LEU A 101 -0.11 16.02 -13.38
C LEU A 101 0.95 16.77 -12.57
N LYS A 102 0.52 17.84 -11.87
CA LYS A 102 1.34 18.55 -10.87
C LYS A 102 1.36 17.76 -9.56
N ASP A 103 2.36 18.01 -8.70
CA ASP A 103 2.63 17.16 -7.51
C ASP A 103 1.40 16.92 -6.62
N LYS A 104 0.68 17.98 -6.27
CA LYS A 104 -0.51 17.86 -5.41
C LYS A 104 -1.63 17.05 -6.07
N GLU A 105 -1.86 17.26 -7.36
CA GLU A 105 -2.88 16.56 -8.14
C GLU A 105 -2.49 15.10 -8.38
N LEU A 106 -1.20 14.85 -8.65
CA LEU A 106 -0.60 13.54 -8.82
C LEU A 106 -0.84 12.69 -7.58
N SER A 107 -0.40 13.16 -6.41
CA SER A 107 -0.55 12.43 -5.14
C SER A 107 -2.02 12.17 -4.83
N ALA A 108 -2.88 13.20 -4.93
CA ALA A 108 -4.30 13.06 -4.65
C ALA A 108 -4.98 12.03 -5.58
N LYS A 109 -4.68 12.06 -6.87
CA LYS A 109 -5.23 11.11 -7.84
C LYS A 109 -4.73 9.69 -7.56
N MET A 110 -3.42 9.48 -7.37
CA MET A 110 -2.87 8.16 -7.11
C MET A 110 -3.41 7.56 -5.80
N TYR A 111 -3.50 8.35 -4.72
CA TYR A 111 -4.12 7.89 -3.48
C TYR A 111 -5.57 7.49 -3.68
N ASN A 112 -6.35 8.26 -4.45
CA ASN A 112 -7.74 7.92 -4.72
C ASN A 112 -7.85 6.62 -5.53
N ASP A 113 -7.15 6.52 -6.65
CA ASP A 113 -7.23 5.36 -7.55
C ASP A 113 -6.79 4.07 -6.83
N ILE A 114 -5.64 4.11 -6.13
CA ILE A 114 -5.08 2.93 -5.43
C ILE A 114 -5.97 2.51 -4.27
N PHE A 115 -6.37 3.44 -3.40
CA PHE A 115 -7.13 3.07 -2.21
C PHE A 115 -8.58 2.70 -2.54
N GLN A 116 -9.18 3.30 -3.56
CA GLN A 116 -10.49 2.84 -4.06
C GLN A 116 -10.41 1.40 -4.58
N TYR A 117 -9.38 1.05 -5.36
CA TYR A 117 -9.20 -0.32 -5.84
C TYR A 117 -8.95 -1.31 -4.70
N LEU A 118 -8.11 -0.93 -3.74
CA LEU A 118 -7.80 -1.72 -2.55
C LEU A 118 -9.07 -2.00 -1.72
N GLU A 119 -9.87 -0.96 -1.44
CA GLU A 119 -11.12 -1.06 -0.70
C GLU A 119 -12.12 -2.00 -1.39
N LEU A 120 -12.37 -1.79 -2.69
CA LEU A 120 -13.29 -2.62 -3.46
C LEU A 120 -12.82 -4.08 -3.50
N SER A 121 -11.52 -4.29 -3.67
CA SER A 121 -10.88 -5.61 -3.67
C SER A 121 -11.06 -6.33 -2.34
N ILE A 122 -10.75 -5.69 -1.23
CA ILE A 122 -10.86 -6.27 0.11
C ILE A 122 -12.32 -6.59 0.44
N LYS A 123 -13.25 -5.66 0.17
CA LYS A 123 -14.69 -5.87 0.42
C LYS A 123 -15.26 -7.05 -0.36
N ARG A 124 -14.83 -7.25 -1.62
CA ARG A 124 -15.24 -8.39 -2.45
C ARG A 124 -14.91 -9.74 -1.80
N TYR A 125 -13.84 -9.83 -1.01
CA TYR A 125 -13.38 -11.05 -0.37
C TYR A 125 -13.66 -11.11 1.14
N LYS A 126 -14.51 -10.24 1.68
CA LYS A 126 -14.80 -10.17 3.13
C LYS A 126 -15.13 -11.52 3.77
N THR A 127 -15.89 -12.37 3.06
CA THR A 127 -16.34 -13.69 3.57
C THR A 127 -15.25 -14.77 3.53
N LYS A 128 -14.07 -14.47 2.97
CA LYS A 128 -12.91 -15.37 2.98
C LYS A 128 -12.01 -15.18 4.19
N PHE A 129 -12.26 -14.14 4.98
CA PHE A 129 -11.53 -13.84 6.19
C PHE A 129 -12.39 -14.23 7.40
N ASP A 130 -12.07 -15.38 8.00
CA ASP A 130 -12.76 -15.94 9.16
C ASP A 130 -11.88 -15.97 10.42
N ASP A 131 -10.62 -15.55 10.31
CA ASP A 131 -9.61 -15.65 11.35
C ASP A 131 -9.16 -14.31 11.93
N PHE A 132 -9.86 -13.22 11.61
CA PHE A 132 -9.73 -11.91 12.24
C PHE A 132 -11.03 -11.10 12.10
N SER A 133 -11.17 -10.02 12.87
CA SER A 133 -12.30 -9.08 12.71
C SER A 133 -12.15 -8.26 11.44
N PHE A 134 -12.90 -8.62 10.39
CA PHE A 134 -12.88 -7.88 9.11
C PHE A 134 -13.27 -6.41 9.27
N HIS A 135 -14.29 -6.12 10.09
CA HIS A 135 -14.74 -4.75 10.32
C HIS A 135 -13.64 -3.90 10.96
N THR A 136 -13.03 -4.40 12.04
CA THR A 136 -11.92 -3.72 12.71
C THR A 136 -10.73 -3.53 11.77
N PHE A 137 -10.37 -4.56 10.99
CA PHE A 137 -9.31 -4.44 9.99
C PHE A 137 -9.60 -3.32 8.99
N PHE A 138 -10.82 -3.30 8.46
CA PHE A 138 -11.21 -2.34 7.44
C PHE A 138 -11.20 -0.90 7.98
N ASP A 139 -11.68 -0.69 9.21
CA ASP A 139 -11.63 0.63 9.86
C ASP A 139 -10.18 1.10 10.09
N CYS A 140 -9.30 0.22 10.58
CA CYS A 140 -7.88 0.53 10.76
C CYS A 140 -7.19 0.87 9.43
N LEU A 141 -7.54 0.16 8.35
CA LEU A 141 -7.02 0.46 7.01
C LEU A 141 -7.51 1.83 6.52
N GLN A 142 -8.78 2.17 6.72
CA GLN A 142 -9.32 3.48 6.34
C GLN A 142 -8.65 4.63 7.09
N LEU A 143 -8.41 4.46 8.40
CA LEU A 143 -7.64 5.43 9.18
C LEU A 143 -6.24 5.61 8.60
N ARG A 144 -5.51 4.51 8.36
CA ARG A 144 -4.16 4.56 7.79
C ARG A 144 -4.13 5.25 6.42
N VAL A 145 -5.11 4.97 5.57
CA VAL A 145 -5.25 5.63 4.25
C VAL A 145 -5.45 7.13 4.40
N ASN A 146 -6.26 7.57 5.36
CA ASN A 146 -6.49 8.99 5.61
C ASN A 146 -5.23 9.69 6.14
N ASP A 147 -4.46 9.04 7.02
CA ASP A 147 -3.18 9.56 7.51
C ASP A 147 -2.19 9.78 6.35
N ILE A 148 -2.05 8.78 5.45
CA ILE A 148 -1.20 8.87 4.26
C ILE A 148 -1.63 10.05 3.37
N ARG A 149 -2.93 10.23 3.16
CA ARG A 149 -3.47 11.34 2.34
C ARG A 149 -3.18 12.71 2.94
N GLN A 150 -3.15 12.81 4.26
CA GLN A 150 -2.90 14.05 4.98
C GLN A 150 -1.39 14.32 5.18
N GLY A 151 -0.52 13.38 4.80
CA GLY A 151 0.91 13.47 5.05
C GLY A 151 1.27 13.32 6.53
N HIS A 152 0.40 12.66 7.30
CA HIS A 152 0.69 12.31 8.68
C HIS A 152 1.57 11.06 8.71
N PHE A 153 2.86 11.27 8.93
CA PHE A 153 3.82 10.18 9.13
C PHE A 153 3.76 9.72 10.58
N THR A 154 3.94 8.42 10.80
CA THR A 154 4.09 7.87 12.15
C THR A 154 5.30 8.52 12.82
N GLN A 155 5.07 9.25 13.91
CA GLN A 155 6.08 9.96 14.73
C GLN A 155 7.26 9.08 15.20
N HIS A 156 7.20 7.76 15.03
CA HIS A 156 8.20 6.82 15.54
C HIS A 156 9.61 7.01 14.98
N GLU A 157 9.78 7.50 13.75
CA GLU A 157 11.13 7.78 13.23
C GLU A 157 11.75 8.99 13.91
N ASN A 158 10.96 10.04 14.20
CA ASN A 158 11.43 11.21 14.93
C ASN A 158 11.68 10.88 16.41
N ASP A 159 10.79 10.15 17.07
CA ASP A 159 10.95 9.79 18.48
C ASP A 159 12.14 8.85 18.72
N GLN A 160 12.49 7.99 17.74
CA GLN A 160 13.70 7.15 17.81
C GLN A 160 14.97 7.93 17.51
N LEU A 161 14.95 8.85 16.53
CA LEU A 161 16.07 9.76 16.25
C LEU A 161 16.32 10.71 17.43
N GLU A 162 15.29 11.28 18.03
CA GLU A 162 15.40 12.13 19.21
C GLU A 162 15.97 11.35 20.40
N LYS A 163 15.48 10.13 20.67
CA LYS A 163 16.06 9.28 21.73
C LYS A 163 17.50 8.84 21.46
N LEU A 164 17.87 8.60 20.20
CA LEU A 164 19.25 8.28 19.82
C LEU A 164 20.17 9.48 19.96
N LEU A 165 19.69 10.69 19.66
CA LEU A 165 20.45 11.93 19.81
C LEU A 165 20.60 12.34 21.28
N GLU A 166 19.57 12.12 22.10
CA GLU A 166 19.63 12.33 23.55
C GLU A 166 20.59 11.36 24.26
N GLY A 167 20.77 10.14 23.74
CA GLY A 167 21.68 9.14 24.29
C GLY A 167 23.16 9.26 23.89
N ILE A 168 23.51 10.22 23.01
CA ILE A 168 24.90 10.46 22.55
C ILE A 168 25.55 11.65 23.30
N ILE A 169 24.77 12.42 24.07
CA ILE A 169 25.23 13.64 24.76
C ILE A 169 25.70 13.39 26.21
N ASP A 170 25.72 12.13 26.69
CA ASP A 170 26.34 11.76 27.98
C ASP A 170 27.70 11.07 27.82
#